data_AF-A0A938MLG9-F1
#
_entry.id   AF-A0A938MLG9-F1
#
_cell.length_a   1.000
_cell.length_b   1.000
_cell.length_c   1.000
_cell.angle_alpha   90.00
_cell.angle_beta   90.00
_cell.angle_gamma   90.00
#
_symmetry.space_group_name_H-M   'P 1'
#
loop_
_entity.id
_entity.type
_entity.pdbx_description
1 polymer ?
#
loop_
_entity_poly.entity_id
_entity_poly.type
_entity_poly.pdbx_seq_one_letter_code
_entity_poly.pdbx_strand_id
1 'polypeptide(L)'
;MTSAVPPRVAVRIHHDEDAVVFLNGVRVLRRTGYTTEYETEEIASSALRAGRNVLAIHCRQTGGGQYIDAGLDAILTVDKKR
;
A
#
# COMPACT_ATOMS: atom_id res chain seq x y z
N MET A 1 -23.97 -4.95 -3.80
CA MET A 1 -23.70 -4.20 -2.56
C MET A 1 -22.40 -3.43 -2.76
N THR A 2 -22.39 -2.10 -2.73
CA THR A 2 -21.15 -1.31 -2.74
C THR A 2 -20.59 -1.29 -1.32
N SER A 3 -19.47 -1.99 -1.08
CA SER A 3 -18.76 -1.89 0.19
C SER A 3 -18.20 -0.47 0.35
N ALA A 4 -18.38 0.13 1.52
CA ALA A 4 -17.82 1.43 1.85
C ALA A 4 -16.28 1.36 1.94
N VAL A 5 -15.61 2.47 1.62
CA VAL A 5 -14.15 2.58 1.78
C VAL A 5 -13.84 2.60 3.29
N PRO A 6 -12.90 1.76 3.79
CA PRO A 6 -12.51 1.80 5.20
C PRO A 6 -11.92 3.18 5.58
N PRO A 7 -12.17 3.68 6.80
CA PRO A 7 -11.71 5.01 7.21
C PRO A 7 -10.18 5.12 7.27
N ARG A 8 -9.51 4.00 7.60
CA ARG A 8 -8.07 3.86 7.68
C ARG A 8 -7.63 2.68 6.83
N VAL A 9 -6.64 2.92 5.99
CA VAL A 9 -6.11 1.94 5.05
C VAL A 9 -4.60 2.06 4.98
N ALA A 10 -3.92 0.95 4.72
CA ALA A 10 -2.49 0.92 4.53
C ALA A 10 -2.11 0.20 3.25
N VAL A 11 -0.95 0.54 2.72
CA VAL A 11 -0.22 -0.29 1.77
C VAL A 11 0.68 -1.21 2.59
N ARG A 12 0.51 -2.52 2.43
CA ARG A 12 1.46 -3.51 2.95
C ARG A 12 2.38 -3.94 1.81
N ILE A 13 3.69 -3.74 1.93
CA ILE A 13 4.64 -3.85 0.83
C ILE A 13 5.94 -4.53 1.25
N HIS A 14 6.50 -5.34 0.37
CA HIS A 14 7.87 -5.87 0.45
C HIS A 14 8.51 -5.64 -0.92
N HIS A 15 9.64 -4.94 -0.94
CA HIS A 15 10.26 -4.45 -2.16
C HIS A 15 11.78 -4.51 -2.11
N ASP A 16 12.35 -4.77 -3.27
CA ASP A 16 13.78 -4.62 -3.59
C ASP A 16 13.86 -4.18 -5.07
N GLU A 17 14.12 -2.92 -5.42
CA GLU A 17 14.63 -1.80 -4.61
C GLU A 17 13.61 -0.62 -4.57
N ASP A 18 13.98 0.59 -5.03
CA ASP A 18 13.14 1.79 -4.93
C ASP A 18 11.72 1.57 -5.50
N ALA A 19 10.69 1.78 -4.68
CA ALA A 19 9.30 1.53 -5.05
C ALA A 19 8.42 2.79 -4.94
N VAL A 20 7.55 3.00 -5.94
CA VAL A 20 6.52 4.06 -5.95
C VAL A 20 5.15 3.43 -6.20
N VAL A 21 4.20 3.71 -5.31
CA VAL A 21 2.84 3.15 -5.37
C VAL A 21 1.82 4.24 -5.68
N PHE A 22 0.92 3.93 -6.60
CA PHE A 22 -0.18 4.79 -7.03
C PHE A 22 -1.53 4.10 -6.86
N LEU A 23 -2.52 4.84 -6.38
CA LEU A 23 -3.92 4.45 -6.36
C LEU A 23 -4.74 5.43 -7.17
N ASN A 24 -5.49 4.91 -8.14
CA ASN A 24 -6.35 5.70 -9.03
C ASN A 24 -5.61 6.91 -9.66
N GLY A 25 -4.33 6.74 -9.98
CA GLY A 25 -3.46 7.78 -10.56
C GLY A 25 -2.80 8.72 -9.56
N VAL A 26 -3.12 8.63 -8.27
CA VAL A 26 -2.51 9.44 -7.20
C VAL A 26 -1.37 8.67 -6.53
N ARG A 27 -0.20 9.29 -6.38
CA ARG A 27 0.92 8.70 -5.66
C ARG A 27 0.61 8.64 -4.16
N VAL A 28 0.60 7.45 -3.59
CA VAL A 28 0.28 7.23 -2.17
C VAL A 28 1.49 6.81 -1.34
N LEU A 29 2.52 6.21 -1.95
CA LEU A 29 3.73 5.77 -1.26
C LEU A 29 4.96 5.94 -2.14
N ARG A 30 6.09 6.29 -1.53
CA ARG A 30 7.43 6.19 -2.13
C ARG A 30 8.39 5.65 -1.07
N ARG A 31 9.09 4.57 -1.39
CA ARG A 31 10.14 3.97 -0.56
C ARG A 31 11.42 3.86 -1.37
N THR A 32 12.55 3.90 -0.68
CA THR A 32 13.88 3.81 -1.28
C THR A 32 14.67 2.69 -0.63
N GLY A 33 15.61 2.10 -1.36
CA GLY A 33 16.33 0.90 -0.89
C GLY A 33 15.43 -0.33 -0.93
N TYR A 34 15.76 -1.33 -0.09
CA TYR A 34 15.07 -2.61 -0.03
C TYR A 34 14.60 -2.92 1.39
N THR A 35 13.65 -3.85 1.48
CA THR A 35 13.11 -4.39 2.73
C THR A 35 13.41 -5.89 2.80
N THR A 36 13.47 -6.46 4.00
CA THR A 36 13.68 -7.91 4.20
C THR A 36 12.41 -8.62 4.69
N GLU A 37 11.34 -7.87 4.89
CA GLU A 37 10.03 -8.33 5.31
C GLU A 37 8.95 -7.35 4.83
N TYR A 38 7.68 -7.67 5.10
CA TYR A 38 6.57 -6.78 4.78
C TYR A 38 6.50 -5.61 5.76
N GLU A 39 6.49 -4.40 5.23
CA GLU A 39 6.19 -3.17 5.96
C GLU A 39 4.74 -2.74 5.70
N THR A 40 4.12 -2.05 6.67
CA THR A 40 2.75 -1.54 6.55
C THR A 40 2.73 -0.03 6.72
N GLU A 41 2.23 0.67 5.72
CA GLU A 41 2.28 2.13 5.63
C GLU A 41 0.88 2.70 5.43
N GLU A 42 0.39 3.42 6.44
CA GLU A 42 -0.92 4.06 6.38
C GLU A 42 -0.94 5.13 5.28
N ILE A 43 -2.00 5.12 4.47
CA ILE A 43 -2.21 6.07 3.37
C ILE A 43 -3.56 6.78 3.55
N ALA A 44 -3.73 7.89 2.85
CA ALA A 44 -5.01 8.58 2.85
C ALA A 44 -6.11 7.70 2.21
N SER A 45 -7.16 7.40 2.97
CA SER A 45 -8.32 6.62 2.48
C SER A 45 -9.05 7.30 1.32
N SER A 46 -8.91 8.62 1.17
CA SER A 46 -9.41 9.39 0.02
C SER A 46 -8.78 9.01 -1.32
N ALA A 47 -7.66 8.27 -1.33
CA ALA A 47 -7.09 7.71 -2.56
C ALA A 47 -7.88 6.52 -3.10
N LEU A 48 -8.76 5.92 -2.29
CA LEU A 48 -9.66 4.84 -2.68
C LEU A 48 -11.07 5.36 -2.97
N ARG A 49 -11.80 4.60 -3.78
CA ARG A 49 -13.22 4.79 -4.03
C ARG A 49 -13.97 3.48 -3.82
N ALA A 50 -15.27 3.58 -3.57
CA ALA A 50 -16.13 2.39 -3.51
C ALA A 50 -16.09 1.65 -4.86
N GLY A 51 -15.98 0.32 -4.82
CA GLY A 51 -15.89 -0.53 -6.01
C GLY A 51 -14.49 -0.60 -6.62
N ARG A 52 -14.38 -0.42 -7.95
CA ARG A 52 -13.14 -0.70 -8.69
C ARG A 52 -12.07 0.37 -8.43
N ASN A 53 -10.92 -0.07 -7.93
CA ASN A 53 -9.70 0.74 -7.81
C ASN A 53 -8.63 0.23 -8.77
N VAL A 54 -7.69 1.10 -9.15
CA VAL A 54 -6.49 0.73 -9.90
C VAL A 54 -5.29 0.97 -9.01
N LEU A 55 -4.55 -0.10 -8.72
CA LEU A 55 -3.24 -0.05 -8.07
C LEU A 55 -2.17 -0.17 -9.15
N ALA A 56 -1.23 0.76 -9.17
CA ALA A 56 -0.05 0.72 -10.03
C ALA A 56 1.21 0.88 -9.18
N ILE A 57 2.25 0.11 -9.50
CA ILE A 57 3.50 0.11 -8.76
C ILE A 57 4.64 0.14 -9.76
N HIS A 58 5.60 1.02 -9.50
CA HIS A 58 6.89 1.02 -10.20
C HIS A 58 7.97 0.71 -9.17
N CYS A 59 8.63 -0.44 -9.35
CA CYS A 59 9.82 -0.82 -8.59
C CYS A 59 11.01 -0.79 -9.54
N ARG A 60 12.07 -0.08 -9.15
CA ARG A 60 13.26 0.13 -9.98
C ARG A 60 14.47 -0.51 -9.31
N GLN A 61 14.88 -1.66 -9.82
CA GLN A 61 16.10 -2.32 -9.39
C GLN A 61 17.34 -1.59 -9.95
N THR A 62 18.39 -1.45 -9.14
CA THR A 62 19.68 -0.91 -9.59
C THR A 62 20.81 -1.93 -9.62
N GLY A 63 20.66 -3.05 -8.92
CA GLY A 63 21.56 -4.21 -8.91
C GLY A 63 21.07 -5.25 -7.90
N GLY A 64 21.76 -6.39 -7.77
CA GLY A 64 21.40 -7.41 -6.77
C GLY A 64 20.16 -8.23 -7.15
N GLY A 65 19.29 -8.46 -6.16
CA GLY A 65 18.01 -9.15 -6.36
C GLY A 65 16.92 -8.19 -6.85
N GLN A 66 15.77 -8.75 -7.28
CA GLN A 66 14.54 -7.99 -7.57
C GLN A 66 13.36 -8.61 -6.86
N TYR A 67 12.56 -7.77 -6.22
CA TYR A 67 11.31 -8.19 -5.64
C TYR A 67 10.30 -7.05 -5.55
N ILE A 68 9.03 -7.39 -5.76
CA ILE A 68 7.91 -6.51 -5.42
C ILE A 68 6.69 -7.36 -5.11
N ASP A 69 6.12 -7.16 -3.94
CA ASP A 69 4.78 -7.63 -3.58
C ASP A 69 4.11 -6.54 -2.73
N ALA A 70 2.83 -6.30 -2.98
CA ALA A 70 2.08 -5.31 -2.23
C ALA A 70 0.57 -5.57 -2.26
N GLY A 71 -0.08 -5.18 -1.17
CA GLY A 71 -1.53 -5.21 -1.01
C GLY A 71 -2.05 -4.01 -0.25
N LEU A 72 -3.38 -3.95 -0.13
CA LEU A 72 -4.08 -2.96 0.67
C LEU A 72 -4.70 -3.64 1.88
N ASP A 73 -4.43 -3.10 3.06
CA ASP A 73 -5.01 -3.56 4.32
C ASP A 73 -5.98 -2.51 4.87
N ALA A 74 -7.12 -2.97 5.39
CA ALA A 74 -7.99 -2.13 6.21
C ALA A 74 -7.47 -2.13 7.65
N ILE A 75 -7.30 -0.95 8.26
CA ILE A 75 -6.86 -0.86 9.66
C ILE A 75 -8.10 -0.82 10.55
N LEU A 76 -8.27 -1.87 11.35
CA LEU A 76 -9.36 -1.99 12.29
C LEU A 76 -8.94 -1.42 13.65
N THR A 77 -9.69 -0.45 14.17
CA THR A 77 -9.57 -0.07 15.58
C THR A 77 -10.41 -1.05 16.39
N VAL A 78 -9.77 -1.76 17.33
CA VAL A 78 -10.49 -2.59 18.30
C VAL A 78 -10.72 -1.74 19.54
N ASP A 79 -11.98 -1.48 19.87
CA ASP A 79 -12.32 -0.93 21.17
C ASP A 79 -11.89 -1.93 22.24
N LYS A 80 -10.88 -1.59 23.04
CA LYS A 80 -10.55 -2.38 24.23
C LYS A 80 -11.75 -2.31 25.16
N LYS A 81 -12.52 -3.40 25.24
CA LYS A 81 -13.49 -3.59 26.34
C LYS A 81 -12.73 -3.41 27.66
N ARG A 82 -13.18 -2.43 28.46
CA ARG A 82 -12.80 -2.33 29.87
C ARG A 82 -13.33 -3.54 30.63
#